data_AF-A0AAN4ZKX8-F1
#
_entry.id   AF-A0AAN4ZKX8-F1
#
_cell.length_a   1.000
_cell.length_b   1.000
_cell.length_c   1.000
_cell.angle_alpha   90.00
_cell.angle_beta   90.00
_cell.angle_gamma   90.00
#
_symmetry.space_group_name_H-M   'P 1'
#
loop_
_entity.id
_entity.type
_entity.pdbx_description
1 polymer ?
#
loop_
_entity_poly.entity_id
_entity_poly.type
_entity_poly.pdbx_seq_one_letter_code
_entity_poly.pdbx_strand_id
1 'polypeptide(L)'
;GGYTVDALTGQFTGILGWLQNATVDGIGEDFTYRSSRMEHFYATMPIDWTVVGIVKLVVYRPLVGSIESFVVFPPLVLYLFVTSALLVIVVERGLFVLRHYIRTAYIDKVSIEPLRFQDFSWNALSR
;
A
#
# COMPACT_ATOMS: atom_id res chain seq x y z
N GLY A 1 -14.92 -3.89 -39.40
CA GLY A 1 -15.74 -3.56 -40.58
C GLY A 1 -16.91 -2.70 -40.14
N GLY A 2 -17.35 -1.76 -40.97
CA GLY A 2 -18.45 -0.84 -40.66
C GLY A 2 -19.79 -1.57 -40.61
N TYR A 3 -20.48 -1.47 -39.46
CA TYR A 3 -21.83 -1.99 -39.27
C TYR A 3 -22.82 -0.85 -39.00
N THR A 4 -22.52 0.32 -39.56
CA THR A 4 -23.28 1.56 -39.41
C THR A 4 -23.93 1.90 -40.74
N VAL A 5 -25.19 2.32 -40.68
CA VAL A 5 -25.91 2.90 -41.81
C VAL A 5 -25.26 4.23 -42.15
N ASP A 6 -24.94 4.45 -43.41
CA ASP A 6 -24.60 5.79 -43.89
C ASP A 6 -25.87 6.65 -43.89
N ALA A 7 -25.85 7.73 -43.12
CA ALA A 7 -27.00 8.62 -42.95
C ALA A 7 -27.42 9.31 -44.25
N LEU A 8 -26.53 9.43 -45.24
CA LEU A 8 -26.82 10.10 -46.51
C LEU A 8 -27.42 9.15 -47.54
N THR A 9 -26.94 7.92 -47.61
CA THR A 9 -27.32 6.96 -48.65
C THR A 9 -28.27 5.87 -48.16
N GLY A 10 -28.45 5.72 -46.85
CA GLY A 10 -29.21 4.61 -46.27
C GLY A 10 -28.57 3.23 -46.54
N GLN A 11 -27.34 3.21 -47.06
CA GLN A 11 -26.63 1.98 -47.39
C GLN A 11 -25.82 1.51 -46.17
N PHE A 12 -25.79 0.21 -45.98
CA PHE A 12 -24.87 -0.42 -45.05
C PHE A 12 -23.49 -0.58 -45.67
N THR A 13 -22.45 -0.48 -44.84
CA THR A 13 -21.08 -0.78 -45.24
C THR A 13 -20.71 -2.21 -44.83
N GLY A 14 -19.61 -2.73 -45.40
CA GLY A 14 -19.11 -4.07 -45.08
C GLY A 14 -20.08 -5.20 -45.43
N ILE A 15 -20.09 -6.24 -44.60
CA ILE A 15 -20.88 -7.46 -44.81
C ILE A 15 -22.39 -7.18 -44.85
N LEU A 16 -22.88 -6.20 -44.08
CA LEU A 16 -24.30 -5.83 -44.14
C LEU A 16 -24.68 -5.14 -45.45
N GLY A 17 -23.74 -4.39 -46.06
CA GLY A 17 -23.94 -3.82 -47.40
C GLY A 17 -23.99 -4.89 -48.49
N TRP A 18 -23.18 -5.94 -48.34
CA TRP A 18 -23.20 -7.11 -49.24
C TRP A 18 -24.52 -7.88 -49.13
N LEU A 19 -25.06 -8.02 -47.92
CA LEU A 19 -26.39 -8.60 -47.70
C LEU A 19 -27.49 -7.73 -48.32
N GLN A 20 -27.41 -6.41 -48.15
CA GLN A 20 -28.37 -5.45 -48.73
C GLN A 20 -28.37 -5.47 -50.26
N ASN A 21 -27.20 -5.64 -50.87
CA ASN A 21 -27.04 -5.70 -52.33
C ASN A 21 -27.27 -7.11 -52.90
N ALA A 22 -27.73 -8.07 -52.09
CA ALA A 22 -27.95 -9.46 -52.46
C ALA A 22 -26.71 -10.15 -53.09
N THR A 23 -25.50 -9.70 -52.73
CA THR A 23 -24.27 -10.38 -53.14
C THR A 23 -23.96 -11.59 -52.24
N VAL A 24 -24.59 -11.64 -51.07
CA VAL A 24 -24.50 -12.72 -50.09
C VAL A 24 -25.89 -12.97 -49.51
N ASP A 25 -26.33 -14.24 -49.46
CA ASP A 25 -27.68 -14.62 -49.02
C ASP A 25 -27.81 -14.77 -47.49
N GLY A 26 -26.69 -14.83 -46.76
CA GLY A 26 -26.70 -15.03 -45.32
C GLY A 26 -25.33 -14.85 -44.68
N ILE A 27 -25.33 -14.57 -43.38
CA ILE A 27 -24.11 -14.38 -42.58
C ILE A 27 -24.13 -15.30 -41.36
N GLY A 28 -23.00 -15.92 -41.08
CA GLY A 28 -22.78 -16.77 -39.89
C GLY A 28 -21.82 -16.15 -38.88
N GLU A 29 -21.44 -14.88 -39.06
CA GLU A 29 -20.60 -14.15 -38.10
C GLU A 29 -21.41 -13.61 -36.93
N ASP A 30 -20.75 -13.44 -35.78
CA ASP A 30 -21.32 -12.77 -34.62
C ASP A 30 -21.66 -11.33 -34.97
N PHE A 31 -22.94 -10.99 -34.95
CA PHE A 31 -23.41 -9.63 -35.15
C PHE A 31 -24.26 -9.16 -33.97
N THR A 32 -24.04 -7.93 -33.54
CA THR A 32 -24.86 -7.33 -32.48
C THR A 32 -26.23 -6.92 -33.03
N TYR A 33 -27.30 -7.38 -32.38
CA TYR A 33 -28.66 -6.93 -32.66
C TYR A 33 -28.80 -5.44 -32.30
N ARG A 34 -29.24 -4.63 -33.26
CA ARG A 34 -29.56 -3.21 -33.08
C ARG A 34 -30.87 -2.91 -33.79
N SER A 35 -31.69 -2.02 -33.23
CA SER A 35 -33.00 -1.66 -33.79
C SER A 35 -32.92 -1.28 -35.27
N SER A 36 -31.96 -0.43 -35.64
CA SER A 36 -31.74 0.00 -37.02
C SER A 36 -31.42 -1.13 -38.00
N ARG A 37 -30.97 -2.30 -37.54
CA ARG A 37 -30.70 -3.45 -38.42
C ARG A 37 -31.90 -4.37 -38.53
N MET A 38 -32.70 -4.47 -37.47
CA MET A 38 -33.90 -5.31 -37.43
C MET A 38 -34.98 -4.80 -38.39
N GLU A 39 -34.94 -3.52 -38.77
CA GLU A 39 -35.82 -2.94 -39.78
C GLU A 39 -35.44 -3.32 -41.21
N HIS A 40 -34.18 -3.74 -41.44
CA HIS A 40 -33.65 -4.01 -42.79
C HIS A 40 -33.34 -5.47 -43.06
N PHE A 41 -33.10 -6.28 -42.02
CA PHE A 41 -32.66 -7.65 -42.16
C PHE A 41 -33.46 -8.59 -41.26
N TYR A 42 -33.80 -9.76 -41.81
CA TYR A 42 -34.34 -10.86 -41.01
C TYR A 42 -33.19 -11.56 -40.29
N ALA A 43 -33.36 -11.75 -38.98
CA ALA A 43 -32.41 -12.44 -38.14
C ALA A 43 -33.09 -13.62 -37.43
N THR A 44 -32.34 -14.70 -37.23
CA THR A 44 -32.74 -15.80 -36.36
C THR A 44 -32.71 -15.38 -34.89
N MET A 45 -33.20 -16.26 -34.01
CA MET A 45 -33.15 -16.02 -32.57
C MET A 45 -31.71 -15.71 -32.11
N PRO A 46 -31.53 -14.79 -31.14
CA PRO A 46 -30.22 -14.51 -30.57
C PRO A 46 -29.65 -15.78 -29.92
N ILE A 47 -28.42 -16.13 -30.28
CA ILE A 47 -27.70 -17.28 -29.74
C ILE A 47 -26.93 -16.88 -28.48
N ASP A 48 -26.39 -15.66 -28.46
CA ASP A 48 -25.59 -15.13 -27.34
C ASP A 48 -26.10 -13.77 -26.85
N TRP A 49 -26.10 -13.60 -25.53
CA TRP A 49 -26.38 -12.34 -24.86
C TRP A 49 -25.10 -11.76 -24.27
N THR A 50 -24.57 -10.72 -24.91
CA THR A 50 -23.40 -9.98 -24.42
C THR A 50 -23.76 -8.54 -24.08
N VAL A 51 -23.34 -8.07 -22.92
CA VAL A 51 -23.36 -6.64 -22.58
C VAL A 51 -22.00 -6.07 -22.94
N VAL A 52 -21.96 -4.87 -23.55
CA VAL A 52 -20.70 -4.16 -23.78
C VAL A 52 -20.12 -3.76 -22.43
N GLY A 53 -19.31 -4.65 -21.87
CA GLY A 53 -18.51 -4.37 -20.69
C GLY A 53 -17.34 -3.47 -21.06
N ILE A 54 -16.97 -2.56 -20.17
CA ILE A 54 -15.67 -1.90 -20.26
C ILE A 54 -14.63 -2.98 -19.98
N VAL A 55 -13.95 -3.45 -21.02
CA VAL A 55 -12.77 -4.29 -20.86
C VAL A 55 -11.69 -3.42 -20.22
N LYS A 56 -11.61 -3.46 -18.88
CA LYS A 56 -10.45 -2.92 -18.18
C LYS A 56 -9.28 -3.82 -18.56
N LEU A 57 -8.44 -3.35 -19.48
CA LEU A 57 -7.11 -3.91 -19.64
C LEU A 57 -6.47 -3.94 -18.25
N VAL A 58 -6.24 -5.14 -17.74
CA VAL A 58 -5.36 -5.34 -16.59
C VAL A 58 -3.99 -4.99 -17.12
N VAL A 59 -3.66 -3.70 -17.09
CA VAL A 59 -2.30 -3.24 -17.31
C VAL A 59 -1.54 -3.82 -16.14
N TYR A 60 -0.85 -4.93 -16.41
CA TYR A 60 0.17 -5.47 -15.52
C TYR A 60 1.24 -4.39 -15.45
N ARG A 61 1.08 -3.43 -14.55
CA ARG A 61 2.12 -2.47 -14.23
C ARG A 61 3.14 -3.31 -13.46
N PRO A 62 4.31 -3.66 -14.03
CA PRO A 62 5.38 -4.12 -13.16
C PRO A 62 5.52 -3.07 -12.08
N LEU A 63 5.56 -3.47 -10.81
CA LEU A 63 5.85 -2.60 -9.68
C LEU A 63 7.28 -2.05 -9.84
N VAL A 64 7.50 -1.19 -10.83
CA VAL A 64 8.71 -0.42 -11.00
C VAL A 64 8.57 0.75 -10.04
N GLY A 65 9.04 0.55 -8.81
CA GLY A 65 9.26 1.63 -7.85
C GLY A 65 8.09 1.97 -6.93
N SER A 66 7.28 1.00 -6.50
CA SER A 66 6.50 1.18 -5.28
C SER A 66 7.45 1.07 -4.08
N ILE A 67 7.40 2.03 -3.16
CA ILE A 67 8.15 2.03 -1.88
C ILE A 67 7.94 0.71 -1.12
N GLU A 68 6.80 0.03 -1.34
CA GLU A 68 6.49 -1.27 -0.75
C GLU A 68 7.43 -2.39 -1.20
N SER A 69 8.09 -2.26 -2.36
CA SER A 69 9.09 -3.22 -2.85
C SER A 69 10.46 -3.09 -2.18
N PHE A 70 10.72 -1.97 -1.50
CA PHE A 70 11.98 -1.71 -0.78
C PHE A 70 11.88 -1.96 0.73
N VAL A 71 10.69 -2.33 1.21
CA VAL A 71 10.45 -2.64 2.63
C VAL A 71 10.97 -4.06 2.91
N VAL A 72 12.26 -4.16 3.23
CA VAL A 72 12.95 -5.41 3.58
C VAL A 72 12.32 -6.07 4.83
N PHE A 73 11.65 -5.29 5.68
CA PHE A 73 11.00 -5.78 6.91
C PHE A 73 9.59 -5.22 7.04
N PRO A 74 8.58 -6.03 7.41
CA PRO A 74 7.23 -5.54 7.67
C PRO A 74 7.27 -4.29 8.58
N PRO A 75 6.50 -3.22 8.30
CA PRO A 75 6.59 -1.95 9.05
C PRO A 75 6.47 -2.10 10.57
N LEU A 76 5.68 -3.08 11.01
CA LEU A 76 5.52 -3.44 12.41
C LEU A 76 6.83 -3.95 13.04
N VAL A 77 7.61 -4.76 12.32
CA VAL A 77 8.90 -5.29 12.79
C VAL A 77 9.93 -4.17 12.89
N LEU A 78 9.95 -3.24 11.93
CA LEU A 78 10.82 -2.06 11.98
C LEU A 78 10.51 -1.19 13.21
N TYR A 79 9.23 -0.96 13.48
CA TYR A 79 8.79 -0.20 14.65
C TYR A 79 9.22 -0.88 15.97
N LEU A 80 9.05 -2.20 16.07
CA LEU A 80 9.49 -2.97 17.24
C LEU A 80 11.02 -2.92 17.42
N PHE A 81 11.78 -2.97 16.33
CA PHE A 81 13.23 -2.87 16.38
C PHE A 81 13.70 -1.51 16.89
N VAL A 82 13.15 -0.41 16.37
CA VAL A 82 13.50 0.95 16.78
C VAL A 82 13.12 1.20 18.25
N THR A 83 11.94 0.76 18.67
CA THR A 83 11.47 0.93 20.07
C THR A 83 12.30 0.10 21.05
N SER A 84 12.70 -1.13 20.67
CA SER A 84 13.63 -1.97 21.43
C SER A 84 14.98 -1.28 21.64
N ALA A 85 15.59 -0.74 20.58
CA ALA A 85 16.88 -0.07 20.67
C ALA A 85 16.82 1.18 21.58
N LEU A 86 15.76 1.97 21.48
CA LEU A 86 15.56 3.13 22.34
C LEU A 86 15.40 2.74 23.82
N LEU A 87 14.68 1.66 24.10
CA LEU A 87 14.49 1.18 25.48
C LEU A 87 15.82 0.76 26.09
N VAL A 88 16.66 0.05 25.35
CA VAL A 88 18.01 -0.34 25.81
C VAL A 88 18.85 0.91 26.15
N ILE A 89 18.83 1.94 25.32
CA ILE A 89 19.56 3.19 25.58
C ILE A 89 19.04 3.88 26.86
N VAL A 90 17.74 3.91 27.08
CA VAL A 90 17.15 4.50 28.30
C VAL A 90 17.57 3.74 29.54
N VAL A 91 17.53 2.40 29.49
CA VAL A 91 17.96 1.55 30.63
C VAL A 91 19.45 1.75 30.91
N GLU A 92 20.28 1.75 29.87
CA GLU A 92 21.72 1.98 30.01
C GLU A 92 22.01 3.35 30.65
N ARG A 93 21.41 4.42 30.12
CA ARG A 93 21.56 5.78 30.68
C ARG A 93 21.03 5.86 32.12
N GLY A 94 19.92 5.20 32.42
CA GLY A 94 19.36 5.11 33.76
C GLY A 94 20.32 4.44 34.75
N LEU A 95 20.92 3.31 34.37
CA LEU A 95 21.92 2.61 35.18
C LEU A 95 23.18 3.45 35.40
N PHE A 96 23.64 4.18 34.38
CA PHE A 96 24.77 5.08 34.53
C PHE A 96 24.49 6.22 35.51
N VAL A 97 23.32 6.85 35.41
CA VAL A 97 22.91 7.92 36.34
C VAL A 97 22.77 7.37 37.76
N LEU A 98 22.15 6.20 37.93
CA LEU A 98 22.00 5.56 39.23
C LEU A 98 23.36 5.24 39.86
N ARG A 99 24.28 4.68 39.09
CA ARG A 99 25.65 4.40 39.54
C ARG A 99 26.38 5.67 39.95
N HIS A 100 26.22 6.75 39.17
CA HIS A 100 26.80 8.04 39.49
C HIS A 100 26.23 8.60 40.79
N TYR A 101 24.90 8.56 40.96
CA TYR A 101 24.22 9.02 42.16
C TYR A 101 24.65 8.25 43.42
N ILE A 102 24.76 6.92 43.34
CA ILE A 102 25.24 6.12 44.48
C ILE A 102 26.68 6.52 44.83
N ARG A 103 27.54 6.74 43.83
CA ARG A 103 28.93 7.14 44.06
C ARG A 103 29.02 8.52 44.74
N THR A 104 28.26 9.50 44.27
CA THR A 104 28.24 10.84 44.89
C THR A 104 27.68 10.77 46.31
N ALA A 105 26.56 10.06 46.52
CA ALA A 105 25.97 9.89 47.84
C ALA A 105 26.89 9.13 48.83
N TYR A 106 27.69 8.19 48.33
CA TYR A 106 28.71 7.51 49.14
C TYR A 106 29.86 8.45 49.52
N ILE A 107 30.37 9.23 48.55
CA ILE A 107 31.43 10.22 48.80
C ILE A 107 30.96 11.28 49.81
N ASP A 108 29.71 11.74 49.72
CA ASP A 108 29.13 12.69 50.67
C ASP A 108 29.03 12.10 52.08
N LYS A 109 28.70 10.81 52.23
CA LYS A 109 28.68 10.16 53.55
C LYS A 109 30.09 9.99 54.14
N VAL A 110 31.05 9.59 53.31
CA VAL A 110 32.46 9.43 53.72
C VAL A 110 33.14 10.77 54.03
N SER A 111 32.71 11.88 53.44
CA SER A 111 33.25 13.21 53.75
C SER A 111 32.67 13.81 55.04
N ILE A 112 31.48 13.36 55.47
CA ILE A 112 30.81 13.83 56.70
C ILE A 112 31.26 13.04 57.95
N GLU A 113 31.58 11.74 57.84
CA GLU A 113 32.02 10.92 58.99
C GLU A 113 33.40 11.25 59.62
N PRO A 114 34.45 11.72 58.92
CA PRO A 114 35.76 11.96 59.55
C PRO A 114 35.77 13.16 60.50
N LEU A 115 34.80 14.07 60.41
CA LEU A 115 34.73 15.26 61.28
C LEU A 115 34.13 14.96 62.65
N ARG A 116 33.24 13.96 62.77
CA ARG A 116 32.55 13.68 64.03
C ARG A 116 33.43 12.96 65.07
N PHE A 117 34.46 12.24 64.63
CA PHE A 117 35.43 11.58 65.53
C PHE A 117 36.58 12.49 65.95
N GLN A 118 36.83 13.59 65.24
CA GLN A 118 37.90 14.54 65.59
C GLN A 118 37.47 15.47 66.74
N ASP A 119 36.21 15.93 66.76
CA ASP A 119 35.72 16.84 67.81
C ASP A 119 35.48 16.16 69.16
N PHE A 120 35.25 14.85 69.19
CA PHE A 120 35.10 14.09 70.44
C PHE A 120 36.44 13.78 71.13
N SER A 121 37.55 13.72 70.37
CA SER A 121 38.87 13.39 70.92
C SER A 121 39.50 14.56 71.69
N TRP A 122 39.28 15.81 71.28
CA TRP A 122 39.96 16.96 71.88
C TRP A 122 39.35 17.39 73.22
N ASN A 123 38.03 17.28 73.39
CA ASN A 123 37.35 17.67 74.63
C ASN A 123 37.37 16.59 75.73
N ALA A 124 37.65 15.33 75.38
CA ALA A 124 37.81 14.24 76.35
C ALA A 124 39.22 14.17 76.97
N LEU A 125 40.21 14.82 76.35
CA LEU A 125 41.59 14.89 76.83
C LEU A 125 41.91 16.16 77.62
N SER A 126 40.95 17.09 77.75
CA SER A 126 41.12 18.38 78.45
C SER A 126 40.38 18.48 79.79
N ARG A 127 39.99 17.35 80.40
CA ARG A 127 39.44 17.27 81.77
C ARG A 127 40.23 16.29 82.61
#